data_AF-A0A0F9KU57-F1
#
_entry.id   AF-A0A0F9KU57-F1
#
_cell.length_a   1.000
_cell.length_b   1.000
_cell.length_c   1.000
_cell.angle_alpha   90.00
_cell.angle_beta   90.00
_cell.angle_gamma   90.00
#
_symmetry.space_group_name_H-M   'P 1'
#
loop_
_entity.id
_entity.type
_entity.pdbx_description
1 polymer ?
#
loop_
_entity_poly.entity_id
_entity_poly.type
_entity_poly.pdbx_seq_one_letter_code
_entity_poly.pdbx_strand_id
1 'polypeptide(L)'
;SVAAEPLSPTPFPEFFRNPISLDPAEALNFQAAEDGAGAIQSNGLIWLTDGSVNPMPGEIFTIRGTGTTTVGTFVWANCPIILDENLPAGTYAVVGMRAESTTCLAARLVFVGGTWRPGVIGYDAVSDLEDPIFRFGQLGNWGEFRHDQAPTADFLCTAADAAQTIFLDLIRLS
;
A
#
# COMPACT_ATOMS: atom_id res chain seq x y z
N SER A 1 -5.38 17.11 -16.85
CA SER A 1 -4.29 17.26 -15.87
C SER A 1 -4.10 15.94 -15.15
N VAL A 2 -2.90 15.37 -15.20
CA VAL A 2 -2.50 14.32 -14.26
C VAL A 2 -2.33 15.03 -12.91
N ALA A 3 -3.14 14.65 -11.91
CA ALA A 3 -2.88 15.12 -10.55
C ALA A 3 -1.52 14.58 -10.11
N ALA A 4 -0.76 15.39 -9.36
CA ALA A 4 0.56 14.97 -8.89
C ALA A 4 0.45 13.71 -8.03
N GLU A 5 -0.61 13.61 -7.23
CA GLU A 5 -0.96 12.47 -6.39
C GLU A 5 -2.28 11.81 -6.84
N PRO A 6 -2.61 10.61 -6.32
CA PRO A 6 -3.86 9.92 -6.66
C PRO A 6 -5.09 10.79 -6.37
N LEU A 7 -6.04 10.82 -7.31
CA LEU A 7 -7.32 11.50 -7.09
C LEU A 7 -8.14 10.80 -6.01
N SER A 8 -9.14 11.52 -5.50
CA SER A 8 -10.08 11.05 -4.48
C SER A 8 -11.52 11.23 -5.00
N PRO A 9 -12.23 10.15 -5.39
CA PRO A 9 -11.79 8.75 -5.42
C PRO A 9 -10.76 8.49 -6.53
N THR A 10 -9.90 7.49 -6.34
CA THR A 10 -8.85 7.17 -7.29
C THR A 10 -9.40 6.39 -8.49
N PRO A 11 -9.16 6.84 -9.74
CA PRO A 11 -9.46 6.03 -10.91
C PRO A 11 -8.46 4.86 -10.98
N PHE A 12 -8.87 3.70 -10.45
CA PHE A 12 -8.09 2.48 -10.42
C PHE A 12 -8.82 1.35 -11.16
N PRO A 13 -8.32 0.88 -12.30
CA PRO A 13 -8.87 -0.29 -12.95
C PRO A 13 -8.47 -1.55 -12.15
N GLU A 14 -9.41 -2.03 -11.35
CA GLU A 14 -9.25 -3.19 -10.48
C GLU A 14 -9.38 -4.50 -11.24
N PHE A 15 -8.37 -5.37 -11.13
CA PHE A 15 -8.34 -6.70 -11.77
C PHE A 15 -8.02 -7.84 -10.80
N PHE A 16 -8.01 -7.64 -9.48
CA PHE A 16 -7.66 -8.69 -8.52
C PHE A 16 -8.62 -9.88 -8.54
N ARG A 17 -9.90 -9.65 -8.84
CA ARG A 17 -10.90 -10.73 -8.91
C ARG A 17 -10.91 -11.45 -10.25
N ASN A 18 -10.55 -10.75 -11.32
CA ASN A 18 -10.46 -11.29 -12.68
C ASN A 18 -9.15 -10.81 -13.33
N PRO A 19 -8.00 -11.37 -12.90
CA PRO A 19 -6.70 -10.86 -13.30
C PRO A 19 -6.40 -11.15 -14.76
N ILE A 20 -5.60 -10.28 -15.35
CA ILE A 20 -5.00 -10.53 -16.66
C ILE A 20 -3.85 -11.51 -16.43
N SER A 21 -3.94 -12.69 -17.04
CA SER A 21 -2.86 -13.67 -16.96
C SER A 21 -1.66 -13.19 -17.78
N LEU A 22 -0.47 -13.32 -17.20
CA LEU A 22 0.79 -13.02 -17.86
C LEU A 22 1.55 -14.31 -18.17
N ASP A 23 2.27 -14.34 -19.28
CA ASP A 23 3.18 -15.44 -19.58
C ASP A 23 4.51 -15.24 -18.82
N PRO A 24 5.16 -16.32 -18.35
CA PRO A 24 6.49 -16.21 -17.75
C PRO A 24 7.47 -15.49 -18.68
N ALA A 25 8.15 -14.47 -18.14
CA ALA A 25 9.08 -13.60 -18.86
C ALA A 25 8.46 -12.69 -19.95
N GLU A 26 7.13 -12.51 -19.95
CA GLU A 26 6.49 -11.46 -20.74
C GLU A 26 6.95 -10.05 -20.27
N ALA A 27 7.09 -9.13 -21.22
CA ALA A 27 7.50 -7.76 -20.94
C ALA A 27 6.34 -6.90 -20.45
N LEU A 28 6.51 -6.25 -19.29
CA LEU A 28 5.59 -5.22 -18.80
C LEU A 28 5.95 -3.87 -19.43
N ASN A 29 5.00 -3.27 -20.16
CA ASN A 29 5.17 -1.97 -20.81
C ASN A 29 4.16 -0.97 -20.25
N PHE A 30 4.64 0.20 -19.85
CA PHE A 30 3.81 1.33 -19.43
C PHE A 30 3.90 2.43 -20.48
N GLN A 31 2.76 2.80 -21.07
CA GLN A 31 2.65 3.91 -22.01
C GLN A 31 1.89 5.04 -21.33
N ALA A 32 2.48 6.23 -21.34
CA ALA A 32 1.88 7.45 -20.82
C ALA A 32 1.94 8.55 -21.88
N ALA A 33 0.95 9.44 -21.86
CA ALA A 33 0.93 10.65 -22.67
C ALA A 33 0.67 11.84 -21.74
N GLU A 34 1.41 12.92 -21.94
CA GLU A 34 1.32 14.15 -21.15
C GLU A 34 1.43 15.38 -22.07
N ASP A 35 0.87 16.51 -21.64
CA ASP A 35 0.73 17.74 -22.43
C ASP A 35 1.45 18.94 -21.83
N GLY A 36 2.34 18.73 -20.85
CA GLY A 36 2.95 19.81 -20.10
C GLY A 36 4.21 20.39 -20.76
N ALA A 37 4.48 21.65 -20.42
CA ALA A 37 5.64 22.38 -20.92
C ALA A 37 6.85 22.15 -19.99
N GLY A 38 7.69 21.18 -20.31
CA GLY A 38 8.93 20.89 -19.57
C GLY A 38 9.12 19.41 -19.29
N ALA A 39 10.11 19.07 -18.47
CA ALA A 39 10.31 17.69 -18.03
C ALA A 39 9.26 17.32 -16.98
N ILE A 40 8.41 16.33 -17.28
CA ILE A 40 7.39 15.81 -16.36
C ILE A 40 7.62 14.32 -16.15
N GLN A 41 7.43 13.88 -14.90
CA GLN A 41 7.52 12.47 -14.54
C GLN A 41 6.14 11.81 -14.56
N SER A 42 6.03 10.69 -15.26
CA SER A 42 4.86 9.81 -15.21
C SER A 42 5.24 8.51 -14.50
N ASN A 43 4.49 8.15 -13.47
CA ASN A 43 4.71 6.91 -12.70
C ASN A 43 3.57 5.92 -12.98
N GLY A 44 3.92 4.65 -13.15
CA GLY A 44 2.98 3.55 -13.24
C GLY A 44 3.24 2.54 -12.13
N LEU A 45 2.19 2.12 -11.44
CA LEU A 45 2.24 1.06 -10.41
C LEU A 45 1.37 -0.11 -10.87
N ILE A 46 1.87 -1.32 -10.65
CA ILE A 46 1.19 -2.57 -11.05
C ILE A 46 1.24 -3.51 -9.85
N TRP A 47 0.13 -4.18 -9.59
CA TRP A 47 0.02 -5.24 -8.60
C TRP A 47 0.01 -6.58 -9.33
N LEU A 48 0.89 -7.49 -8.91
CA LEU A 48 1.01 -8.84 -9.45
C LEU A 48 0.55 -9.84 -8.40
N THR A 49 -0.22 -10.84 -8.82
CA THR A 49 -0.75 -11.90 -7.98
C THR A 49 -0.62 -13.23 -8.71
N ASP A 50 -0.61 -14.34 -7.96
CA ASP A 50 -0.55 -15.70 -8.53
C ASP A 50 -1.90 -16.19 -9.09
N GLY A 51 -2.89 -15.30 -9.17
CA GLY A 51 -4.25 -15.61 -9.62
C GLY A 51 -5.29 -14.69 -8.99
N SER A 52 -6.56 -15.11 -9.12
CA SER A 52 -7.68 -14.39 -8.52
C SER A 52 -7.55 -14.37 -7.00
N VAL A 53 -7.68 -13.18 -6.41
CA VAL A 53 -7.55 -12.97 -4.97
C VAL A 53 -8.93 -13.07 -4.32
N ASN A 54 -9.02 -13.90 -3.28
CA ASN A 54 -10.25 -14.09 -2.51
C ASN A 54 -10.18 -13.32 -1.18
N PRO A 55 -11.30 -12.75 -0.72
CA PRO A 55 -11.34 -12.10 0.58
C PRO A 55 -11.00 -13.07 1.73
N MET A 56 -10.29 -12.58 2.74
CA MET A 56 -10.03 -13.32 3.98
C MET A 56 -11.10 -12.95 5.02
N PRO A 57 -11.96 -13.89 5.44
CA PRO A 57 -12.94 -13.64 6.50
C PRO A 57 -12.29 -13.68 7.88
N GLY A 58 -12.90 -13.01 8.86
CA GLY A 58 -12.51 -13.08 10.26
C GLY A 58 -12.96 -11.85 11.05
N GLU A 59 -12.59 -11.81 12.33
CA GLU A 59 -12.73 -10.61 13.15
C GLU A 59 -11.63 -9.63 12.78
N ILE A 60 -11.96 -8.70 11.89
CA ILE A 60 -11.05 -7.67 11.41
C ILE A 60 -11.17 -6.45 12.30
N PHE A 61 -10.04 -5.96 12.80
CA PHE A 61 -9.93 -4.67 13.46
C PHE A 61 -8.83 -3.84 12.78
N THR A 62 -8.95 -2.52 12.84
CA THR A 62 -7.96 -1.60 12.26
C THR A 62 -7.12 -0.98 13.36
N ILE A 63 -5.80 -0.97 13.19
CA ILE A 63 -4.88 -0.25 14.07
C ILE A 63 -4.12 0.81 13.29
N ARG A 64 -3.97 2.00 13.89
CA ARG A 64 -3.20 3.10 13.31
C ARG A 64 -1.72 2.96 13.70
N GLY A 65 -0.83 3.38 12.82
CA GLY A 65 0.59 3.55 13.12
C GLY A 65 1.19 4.74 12.38
N THR A 66 2.34 5.21 12.87
CA THR A 66 3.02 6.39 12.34
C THR A 66 4.51 6.15 12.09
N GLY A 67 5.05 6.85 11.10
CA GLY A 67 6.46 6.87 10.75
C GLY A 67 6.97 8.31 10.57
N THR A 68 8.28 8.50 10.76
CA THR A 68 8.93 9.83 10.69
C THR A 68 10.16 9.85 9.78
N THR A 69 10.30 8.83 8.92
CA THR A 69 11.44 8.75 8.01
C THR A 69 11.24 9.76 6.88
N THR A 70 12.28 10.50 6.53
CA THR A 70 12.25 11.38 5.36
C THR A 70 12.25 10.55 4.09
N VAL A 71 11.15 10.63 3.34
CA VAL A 71 10.99 10.01 2.02
C VAL A 71 11.47 11.01 0.98
N GLY A 72 12.32 10.57 0.06
CA GLY A 72 12.78 11.41 -1.06
C GLY A 72 11.77 11.42 -2.21
N THR A 73 11.75 12.52 -2.97
CA THR A 73 10.94 12.66 -4.18
C THR A 73 11.18 11.51 -5.16
N PHE A 74 10.11 10.77 -5.49
CA PHE A 74 10.09 9.62 -6.40
C PHE A 74 11.06 8.49 -6.05
N VAL A 75 11.39 8.33 -4.77
CA VAL A 75 12.23 7.23 -4.29
C VAL A 75 11.51 6.47 -3.18
N TRP A 76 11.43 5.14 -3.32
CA TRP A 76 10.96 4.28 -2.24
C TRP A 76 11.88 4.40 -1.02
N ALA A 77 11.33 4.81 0.12
CA ALA A 77 12.05 4.85 1.38
C ALA A 77 11.35 3.94 2.40
N ASN A 78 12.12 3.11 3.09
CA ASN A 78 11.60 2.25 4.14
C ASN A 78 11.41 3.05 5.43
N CYS A 79 10.18 3.06 5.94
CA CYS A 79 9.78 3.75 7.15
C CYS A 79 9.47 2.72 8.25
N PRO A 80 10.24 2.72 9.36
CA PRO A 80 9.82 2.03 10.58
C PRO A 80 8.48 2.60 11.05
N ILE A 81 7.51 1.72 11.31
CA ILE A 81 6.18 2.09 11.76
C ILE A 81 6.04 1.77 13.24
N ILE A 82 5.58 2.76 14.01
CA ILE A 82 5.21 2.62 15.41
C ILE A 82 3.69 2.55 15.45
N LEU A 83 3.14 1.45 15.94
CA LEU A 83 1.69 1.30 16.15
C LEU A 83 1.25 2.16 17.34
N ASP A 84 0.09 2.80 17.22
CA ASP A 84 -0.45 3.71 18.24
C ASP A 84 -0.91 2.94 19.50
N GLU A 85 -1.17 1.64 19.36
CA GLU A 85 -1.60 0.76 20.44
C GLU A 85 -0.74 -0.52 20.48
N ASN A 86 -0.60 -1.09 21.67
CA ASN A 86 0.07 -2.38 21.82
C ASN A 86 -0.88 -3.52 21.45
N LEU A 87 -0.43 -4.41 20.58
CA LEU A 87 -1.15 -5.63 20.27
C LEU A 87 -1.00 -6.65 21.42
N PRO A 88 -2.10 -7.33 21.81
CA PRO A 88 -2.00 -8.51 22.66
C PRO A 88 -1.00 -9.54 22.11
N ALA A 89 -0.42 -10.35 22.99
CA ALA A 89 0.49 -11.39 22.58
C ALA A 89 -0.21 -12.37 21.62
N GLY A 90 0.35 -12.53 20.42
CA GLY A 90 -0.22 -13.37 19.38
C GLY A 90 0.48 -13.21 18.03
N THR A 91 -0.13 -13.83 17.03
CA THR A 91 0.24 -13.71 15.61
C THR A 91 -0.93 -13.07 14.88
N TYR A 92 -0.62 -12.12 14.01
CA TYR A 92 -1.59 -11.31 13.29
C TYR A 92 -1.35 -11.45 11.80
N ALA A 93 -2.42 -11.69 11.05
CA ALA A 93 -2.44 -11.53 9.60
C ALA A 93 -2.77 -10.09 9.27
N VAL A 94 -2.01 -9.48 8.36
CA VAL A 94 -2.41 -8.23 7.71
C VAL A 94 -3.30 -8.58 6.54
N VAL A 95 -4.49 -7.99 6.50
CA VAL A 95 -5.51 -8.27 5.48
C VAL A 95 -6.00 -7.02 4.75
N GLY A 96 -5.40 -5.88 5.06
CA GLY A 96 -5.69 -4.60 4.42
C GLY A 96 -4.82 -3.50 4.98
N MET A 97 -4.74 -2.40 4.24
CA MET A 97 -4.02 -1.20 4.66
C MET A 97 -4.60 0.06 4.01
N ARG A 98 -4.56 1.18 4.74
CA ARG A 98 -4.54 2.53 4.17
C ARG A 98 -3.20 3.19 4.49
N ALA A 99 -2.66 3.97 3.57
CA ALA A 99 -1.43 4.71 3.80
C ALA A 99 -1.57 6.19 3.41
N GLU A 100 -1.04 7.07 4.24
CA GLU A 100 -1.13 8.52 4.10
C GLU A 100 0.23 9.20 4.30
N SER A 101 0.49 10.22 3.48
CA SER A 101 1.60 11.16 3.61
C SER A 101 1.33 12.38 2.74
N THR A 102 1.95 13.54 3.01
CA THR A 102 1.60 14.83 2.38
C THR A 102 1.58 14.82 0.85
N THR A 103 2.39 13.97 0.21
CA THR A 103 2.43 13.82 -1.24
C THR A 103 2.48 12.34 -1.68
N CYS A 104 1.81 11.48 -0.91
CA CYS A 104 1.89 10.03 -1.04
C CYS A 104 1.34 9.52 -2.38
N LEU A 105 2.13 8.75 -3.11
CA LEU A 105 1.69 8.01 -4.30
C LEU A 105 1.24 6.60 -3.95
N ALA A 106 2.03 5.91 -3.12
CA ALA A 106 1.80 4.53 -2.73
C ALA A 106 2.62 4.15 -1.50
N ALA A 107 2.18 3.09 -0.84
CA ALA A 107 2.95 2.43 0.21
C ALA A 107 2.89 0.91 0.05
N ARG A 108 3.91 0.20 0.55
CA ARG A 108 3.96 -1.26 0.56
C ARG A 108 4.62 -1.81 1.81
N LEU A 109 4.11 -2.92 2.32
CA LEU A 109 4.58 -3.53 3.54
C LEU A 109 5.85 -4.34 3.32
N VAL A 110 6.67 -4.39 4.37
CA VAL A 110 7.95 -5.07 4.39
C VAL A 110 8.01 -5.93 5.65
N PHE A 111 7.67 -7.19 5.48
CA PHE A 111 7.70 -8.19 6.54
C PHE A 111 9.13 -8.67 6.80
N VAL A 112 9.43 -9.00 8.06
CA VAL A 112 10.72 -9.59 8.44
C VAL A 112 10.91 -10.92 7.71
N GLY A 113 11.95 -11.01 6.87
CA GLY A 113 12.22 -12.20 6.06
C GLY A 113 11.27 -12.42 4.87
N GLY A 114 10.31 -11.51 4.65
CA GLY A 114 9.36 -11.57 3.54
C GLY A 114 10.02 -11.21 2.20
N THR A 115 9.68 -11.95 1.15
CA THR A 115 10.12 -11.65 -0.22
C THR A 115 9.20 -10.63 -0.89
N TRP A 116 7.89 -10.80 -0.73
CA TRP A 116 6.87 -9.97 -1.36
C TRP A 116 6.55 -8.73 -0.52
N ARG A 117 6.19 -7.64 -1.22
CA ARG A 117 5.86 -6.34 -0.61
C ARG A 117 4.46 -5.90 -1.05
N PRO A 118 3.39 -6.47 -0.45
CA PRO A 118 2.02 -6.09 -0.77
C PRO A 118 1.81 -4.62 -0.41
N GLY A 119 1.05 -3.89 -1.23
CA GLY A 119 0.93 -2.45 -1.08
C GLY A 119 -0.40 -1.91 -1.57
N VAL A 120 -0.52 -0.59 -1.46
CA VAL A 120 -1.75 0.17 -1.66
C VAL A 120 -1.44 1.49 -2.33
N ILE A 121 -2.48 2.09 -2.89
CA ILE A 121 -2.48 3.48 -3.34
C ILE A 121 -2.35 4.40 -2.12
N GLY A 122 -1.54 5.45 -2.24
CA GLY A 122 -1.33 6.44 -1.19
C GLY A 122 -2.36 7.58 -1.25
N TYR A 123 -2.57 8.23 -0.12
CA TYR A 123 -3.49 9.37 0.03
C TYR A 123 -2.79 10.53 0.77
N ASP A 124 -3.20 11.77 0.52
CA ASP A 124 -2.61 12.95 1.16
C ASP A 124 -3.44 13.49 2.33
N ALA A 125 -4.72 13.12 2.38
CA ALA A 125 -5.61 13.53 3.45
C ALA A 125 -6.47 12.39 4.01
N VAL A 126 -6.83 12.53 5.29
CA VAL A 126 -7.78 11.64 5.97
C VAL A 126 -9.19 11.70 5.35
N SER A 127 -9.52 12.82 4.70
CA SER A 127 -10.81 12.99 4.01
C SER A 127 -10.88 12.25 2.69
N ASP A 128 -9.78 11.69 2.21
CA ASP A 128 -9.78 11.03 0.91
C ASP A 128 -10.51 9.70 0.92
N LEU A 129 -11.30 9.52 -0.13
CA LEU A 129 -12.00 8.28 -0.40
C LEU A 129 -10.98 7.27 -0.91
N GLU A 130 -10.62 6.35 -0.03
CA GLU A 130 -9.80 5.19 -0.37
C GLU A 130 -10.51 4.22 -1.28
N ASP A 131 -9.74 3.45 -2.04
CA ASP A 131 -10.28 2.30 -2.74
C ASP A 131 -10.53 1.16 -1.72
N PRO A 132 -11.79 0.73 -1.53
CA PRO A 132 -12.15 -0.27 -0.54
C PRO A 132 -11.53 -1.65 -0.83
N ILE A 133 -11.01 -1.89 -2.05
CA ILE A 133 -10.35 -3.16 -2.37
C ILE A 133 -9.12 -3.39 -1.48
N PHE A 134 -8.42 -2.35 -1.04
CA PHE A 134 -7.22 -2.49 -0.20
C PHE A 134 -7.54 -2.65 1.28
N ARG A 135 -8.82 -2.62 1.66
CA ARG A 135 -9.28 -2.60 3.05
C ARG A 135 -10.04 -3.86 3.41
N PHE A 136 -10.17 -4.10 4.72
CA PHE A 136 -11.12 -5.03 5.31
C PHE A 136 -11.12 -6.43 4.69
N GLY A 137 -9.91 -6.97 4.44
CA GLY A 137 -9.74 -8.37 4.02
C GLY A 137 -10.05 -8.64 2.57
N GLN A 138 -10.39 -7.64 1.75
CA GLN A 138 -10.82 -7.86 0.36
C GLN A 138 -9.74 -8.50 -0.51
N LEU A 139 -8.45 -8.30 -0.19
CA LEU A 139 -7.30 -8.88 -0.90
C LEU A 139 -6.61 -10.02 -0.16
N GLY A 140 -7.34 -10.72 0.70
CA GLY A 140 -6.82 -11.91 1.36
C GLY A 140 -5.74 -11.62 2.40
N ASN A 141 -4.87 -12.61 2.64
CA ASN A 141 -3.74 -12.50 3.56
C ASN A 141 -2.52 -11.90 2.85
N TRP A 142 -2.01 -10.78 3.36
CA TRP A 142 -0.83 -10.10 2.80
C TRP A 142 0.47 -10.59 3.44
N GLY A 143 0.38 -11.17 4.63
CA GLY A 143 1.51 -11.62 5.41
C GLY A 143 1.18 -11.61 6.90
N GLU A 144 1.97 -12.38 7.65
CA GLU A 144 1.75 -12.59 9.07
C GLU A 144 2.94 -12.07 9.88
N PHE A 145 2.67 -11.60 11.10
CA PHE A 145 3.70 -11.14 12.01
C PHE A 145 3.34 -11.43 13.46
N ARG A 146 4.37 -11.59 14.30
CA ARG A 146 4.20 -11.66 15.76
C ARG A 146 3.93 -10.27 16.31
N HIS A 147 3.07 -10.12 17.30
CA HIS A 147 2.65 -8.85 17.91
C HIS A 147 3.77 -7.80 18.16
N ASP A 148 5.01 -8.22 18.40
CA ASP A 148 6.18 -7.37 18.68
C ASP A 148 7.17 -7.24 17.50
N GLN A 149 6.79 -7.72 16.32
CA GLN A 149 7.58 -7.70 15.08
C GLN A 149 6.72 -7.19 13.91
N ALA A 150 6.00 -6.08 14.13
CA ALA A 150 5.19 -5.45 13.09
C ALA A 150 6.01 -5.15 11.82
N PRO A 151 5.40 -5.28 10.62
CA PRO A 151 6.09 -4.94 9.38
C PRO A 151 6.41 -3.45 9.34
N THR A 152 7.49 -3.11 8.64
CA THR A 152 7.74 -1.72 8.22
C THR A 152 7.01 -1.44 6.91
N ALA A 153 6.98 -0.19 6.45
CA ALA A 153 6.35 0.17 5.19
C ALA A 153 7.30 1.01 4.33
N ASP A 154 7.46 0.66 3.06
CA ASP A 154 8.07 1.57 2.09
C ASP A 154 7.02 2.58 1.62
N PHE A 155 7.40 3.85 1.54
CA PHE A 155 6.57 4.93 0.96
C PHE A 155 7.21 5.48 -0.31
N LEU A 156 6.35 5.89 -1.25
CA LEU A 156 6.71 6.59 -2.47
C LEU A 156 5.93 7.91 -2.53
N CYS A 157 6.62 9.04 -2.64
CA CYS A 157 6.03 10.38 -2.59
C CYS A 157 6.46 11.24 -3.79
N THR A 158 5.68 12.26 -4.13
CA THR A 158 6.04 13.21 -5.22
C THR A 158 6.92 14.36 -4.73
N ALA A 159 6.97 14.59 -3.43
CA ALA A 159 7.86 15.53 -2.77
C ALA A 159 8.58 14.87 -1.58
N ALA A 160 9.41 15.65 -0.90
CA ALA A 160 10.04 15.19 0.33
C ALA A 160 9.01 15.23 1.48
N ASP A 161 8.64 14.06 1.98
CA ASP A 161 7.71 13.93 3.09
C ASP A 161 8.43 13.42 4.35
N ALA A 162 8.03 13.91 5.53
CA ALA A 162 8.66 13.57 6.81
C ALA A 162 7.71 12.91 7.83
N ALA A 163 6.45 12.73 7.47
CA ALA A 163 5.45 12.11 8.33
C ALA A 163 4.58 11.16 7.52
N GLN A 164 4.45 9.92 8.00
CA GLN A 164 3.63 8.89 7.39
C GLN A 164 2.63 8.36 8.41
N THR A 165 1.43 8.05 7.95
CA THR A 165 0.41 7.35 8.72
C THR A 165 0.01 6.10 7.96
N ILE A 166 -0.16 4.99 8.67
CA ILE A 166 -0.83 3.80 8.12
C ILE A 166 -1.99 3.39 9.02
N PHE A 167 -2.95 2.70 8.42
CA PHE A 167 -4.01 1.99 9.11
C PHE A 167 -3.95 0.55 8.63
N LEU A 168 -3.59 -0.38 9.52
CA LEU A 168 -3.51 -1.80 9.21
C LEU A 168 -4.80 -2.49 9.61
N ASP A 169 -5.39 -3.23 8.69
CA ASP A 169 -6.51 -4.13 8.98
C ASP A 169 -5.94 -5.51 9.35
N LEU A 170 -6.22 -5.95 10.56
CA LEU A 170 -5.60 -7.13 11.16
C LEU A 170 -6.64 -8.17 11.57
N ILE A 171 -6.25 -9.44 11.45
CA ILE A 171 -6.94 -10.59 12.06
C ILE A 171 -5.96 -11.26 13.02
N ARG A 172 -6.38 -11.51 14.25
CA ARG A 172 -5.61 -12.33 15.19
C ARG A 172 -5.79 -13.82 14.88
N LEU A 173 -4.69 -14.54 14.71
CA LEU A 173 -4.68 -15.97 14.37
C LEU A 173 -4.53 -16.88 15.59
N SER A 174 -3.79 -16.42 16.62
CA SER A 174 -3.49 -17.17 17.85
C SER A 174 -3.26 -16.22 19.03
#